data_AF-A0A7K4DRE1-F1
#
_entry.id   AF-A0A7K4DRE1-F1
#
_cell.length_a   1.000
_cell.length_b   1.000
_cell.length_c   1.000
_cell.angle_alpha   90.00
_cell.angle_beta   90.00
_cell.angle_gamma   90.00
#
_symmetry.space_group_name_H-M   'P 1'
#
loop_
_entity.id
_entity.type
_entity.pdbx_description
1 polymer ?
#
loop_
_entity_poly.entity_id
_entity_poly.type
_entity_poly.pdbx_seq_one_letter_code
_entity_poly.pdbx_strand_id
1 'polypeptide(L)' 'MGEKSKNYFTSVLLFFLAGLCEIGGGYLIWLWLREDFGFVLGVVGGFVLFLYGIVPTFQKNHFHRVYAAYG' A
#
# COMPACT_ATOMS: atom_id res chain seq x y z
N MET A 1 -15.68 3.68 -25.97
CA MET A 1 -16.26 4.19 -24.69
C MET A 1 -15.86 3.33 -23.48
N GLY A 2 -14.74 2.58 -23.51
CA GLY A 2 -14.40 1.53 -22.54
C GLY A 2 -13.20 1.77 -21.61
N GLU A 3 -12.48 2.88 -21.73
CA GLU A 3 -11.27 3.13 -20.91
C GLU A 3 -11.54 3.90 -19.61
N LYS A 4 -12.57 4.77 -19.55
CA LYS A 4 -12.82 5.59 -18.36
C LYS A 4 -13.21 4.76 -17.12
N SER A 5 -13.99 3.69 -17.30
CA SER A 5 -14.49 2.87 -16.18
C SER A 5 -13.39 2.09 -15.47
N LYS A 6 -12.40 1.57 -16.23
CA LYS A 6 -11.23 0.88 -15.67
C LYS A 6 -10.47 1.76 -14.67
N ASN A 7 -10.33 3.06 -14.94
CA ASN A 7 -9.55 3.96 -14.08
C ASN A 7 -10.14 4.16 -12.68
N TYR A 8 -11.47 4.20 -12.53
CA TYR A 8 -12.11 4.36 -11.21
C TYR A 8 -12.01 3.08 -10.39
N PHE A 9 -12.32 1.94 -11.01
CA PHE A 9 -12.20 0.64 -10.36
C PHE A 9 -10.76 0.35 -9.96
N THR A 10 -9.79 0.63 -10.84
CA THR A 10 -8.37 0.54 -10.55
C THR A 10 -7.96 1.49 -9.42
N SER A 11 -8.48 2.72 -9.37
CA SER A 11 -8.14 3.66 -8.28
C SER A 11 -8.66 3.18 -6.92
N VAL A 12 -9.89 2.65 -6.85
CA VAL A 12 -10.45 2.07 -5.62
C VAL A 12 -9.68 0.82 -5.20
N LEU A 13 -9.32 -0.02 -6.16
CA LEU A 13 -8.57 -1.25 -5.89
C LEU A 13 -7.14 -0.94 -5.42
N LEU A 14 -6.47 0.05 -6.01
CA LEU A 14 -5.17 0.54 -5.54
C LEU A 14 -5.27 1.18 -4.15
N PHE A 15 -6.36 1.91 -3.86
CA PHE A 15 -6.58 2.50 -2.53
C PHE A 15 -6.68 1.42 -1.44
N PHE A 16 -7.50 0.39 -1.71
CA PHE A 16 -7.70 -0.72 -0.79
C PHE A 16 -6.41 -1.55 -0.63
N LEU A 17 -5.70 -1.81 -1.74
CA LEU A 17 -4.45 -2.55 -1.73
C LEU A 17 -3.34 -1.78 -0.99
N ALA A 18 -3.28 -0.45 -1.14
CA ALA A 18 -2.37 0.40 -0.41
C ALA A 18 -2.65 0.34 1.10
N GLY A 19 -3.90 0.51 1.54
CA GLY A 19 -4.25 0.40 2.97
C GLY A 19 -3.95 -0.99 3.55
N LEU A 20 -4.20 -2.06 2.78
CA LEU A 20 -3.86 -3.42 3.18
C LEU A 20 -2.35 -3.63 3.31
N CYS A 21 -1.56 -3.08 2.38
CA CYS A 21 -0.09 -3.15 2.43
C CYS A 21 0.49 -2.30 3.56
N GLU A 22 -0.10 -1.15 3.87
CA GLU A 22 0.35 -0.27 4.95
C GLU A 22 0.17 -0.97 6.31
N ILE A 23 -1.06 -1.40 6.62
CA ILE A 23 -1.36 -2.07 7.89
C ILE A 23 -0.73 -3.45 7.94
N GLY A 24 -0.79 -4.21 6.85
CA GLY A 24 -0.22 -5.57 6.77
C GLY A 24 1.31 -5.57 6.83
N GLY A 25 1.97 -4.68 6.10
CA GLY A 25 3.43 -4.56 6.10
C GLY A 25 3.97 -4.08 7.45
N GLY A 26 3.30 -3.11 8.08
CA GLY A 26 3.60 -2.68 9.44
C GLY A 26 3.40 -3.80 10.47
N TYR A 27 2.32 -4.58 10.35
CA TYR A 27 2.05 -5.72 11.23
C TYR A 27 3.11 -6.83 11.09
N LEU A 28 3.57 -7.13 9.87
CA LEU A 28 4.63 -8.12 9.60
C LEU A 28 5.98 -7.70 10.20
N ILE A 29 6.36 -6.43 10.06
CA ILE A 29 7.55 -5.86 10.71
C ILE A 29 7.40 -5.90 12.23
N TRP A 30 6.21 -5.61 12.74
CA TRP A 30 5.91 -5.67 14.17
C TRP A 30 6.02 -7.09 14.73
N LEU A 31 5.54 -8.10 14.00
CA LEU A 31 5.72 -9.52 14.34
C LEU A 31 7.22 -9.89 14.39
N TRP A 32 7.98 -9.46 13.38
CA TRP A 32 9.42 -9.71 13.32
C TRP A 32 10.18 -9.08 14.50
N LEU A 33 9.92 -7.80 14.80
CA LEU A 33 10.62 -7.08 15.86
C LEU A 33 10.17 -7.48 17.27
N ARG A 34 8.89 -7.81 17.47
CA ARG A 34 8.33 -8.00 18.81
C ARG A 34 8.17 -9.45 19.23
N GLU A 35 8.04 -10.39 18.29
CA GLU A 35 7.91 -11.83 18.58
C GLU A 35 9.12 -12.67 18.11
N ASP A 36 10.20 -12.04 17.63
CA ASP A 36 11.37 -12.73 17.03
C ASP A 36 10.98 -13.69 15.88
N PHE A 37 9.80 -13.46 15.31
CA PHE A 37 9.26 -14.27 14.23
C PHE A 37 10.20 -14.15 13.02
N GLY A 38 10.57 -15.28 12.39
CA GLY A 38 11.73 -15.36 11.50
C GLY A 38 11.92 -14.20 10.50
N PHE A 39 13.19 -13.86 10.24
CA PHE A 39 13.66 -12.75 9.40
C PHE A 39 12.92 -12.55 8.06
N VAL A 40 12.38 -13.64 7.50
CA VAL A 40 11.53 -13.65 6.30
C VAL A 40 10.33 -12.71 6.44
N LEU A 41 9.69 -12.64 7.61
CA LEU A 41 8.52 -11.78 7.83
C LEU A 41 8.90 -10.29 7.86
N GLY A 42 10.06 -9.95 8.41
CA GLY A 42 10.61 -8.59 8.36
C GLY A 42 10.93 -8.15 6.92
N VAL A 43 11.57 -9.02 6.13
CA VAL A 43 11.88 -8.75 4.72
C VAL A 43 10.61 -8.61 3.89
N VAL A 44 9.63 -9.50 4.08
CA VAL A 44 8.34 -9.42 3.38
C VAL A 44 7.57 -8.17 3.80
N GLY A 45 7.49 -7.85 5.09
CA GLY A 45 6.83 -6.65 5.59
C GLY A 45 7.46 -5.36 5.06
N GLY A 46 8.80 -5.30 5.04
CA GLY A 46 9.55 -4.17 4.47
C GLY A 46 9.35 -4.04 2.95
N PHE A 47 9.33 -5.16 2.22
CA PHE A 47 9.05 -5.15 0.79
C PHE A 47 7.62 -4.70 0.48
N VAL A 48 6.64 -5.12 1.29
CA VAL A 48 5.24 -4.69 1.18
C VAL A 48 5.10 -3.19 1.47
N LEU A 49 5.79 -2.65 2.47
CA LEU A 49 5.84 -1.21 2.76
C LEU A 49 6.51 -0.41 1.63
N PHE A 50 7.57 -0.96 1.03
CA PHE A 50 8.23 -0.34 -0.11
C PHE A 50 7.29 -0.28 -1.32
N LEU A 51 6.57 -1.37 -1.62
CA LEU A 51 5.56 -1.39 -2.66
C LEU A 51 4.40 -0.43 -2.36
N TYR A 52 3.97 -0.33 -1.11
CA TYR A 52 2.98 0.66 -0.68
C TYR A 52 3.39 2.09 -1.03
N GLY A 53 4.67 2.48 -0.92
CA GLY A 53 5.11 3.82 -1.32
C GLY A 53 5.07 4.06 -2.83
N ILE A 54 5.17 3.01 -3.63
CA ILE A 54 5.21 3.06 -5.11
C ILE A 54 3.79 3.00 -5.71
N VAL A 55 2.86 2.28 -5.08
CA VAL A 55 1.47 2.15 -5.54
C VAL A 55 0.73 3.50 -5.72
N PRO A 56 0.75 4.45 -4.77
CA PRO A 56 0.07 5.74 -4.90
C PRO A 56 0.78 6.68 -5.88
N THR A 57 2.05 6.45 -6.23
CA THR A 57 2.73 7.23 -7.28
C THR A 57 2.23 6.90 -8.69
N PHE A 58 1.58 5.75 -8.88
CA PHE A 58 0.90 5.41 -10.13
C PHE A 58 -0.49 6.05 -10.28
N GLN A 59 -1.04 6.69 -9.24
CA GLN A 59 -2.29 7.44 -9.37
C GLN A 59 -2.09 8.71 -10.20
N LYS A 60 -2.79 8.81 -11.35
CA LYS A 60 -2.82 9.99 -12.25
C LYS A 60 -3.59 11.20 -11.67
N ASN A 61 -3.62 11.37 -10.35
CA ASN A 61 -4.44 12.37 -9.67
C ASN A 61 -3.57 13.23 -8.73
N HIS A 62 -3.87 14.52 -8.60
CA HIS A 62 -3.03 15.48 -7.86
C HIS A 62 -2.66 14.98 -6.45
N PHE A 63 -1.35 14.86 -6.19
CA PHE A 63 -0.72 14.30 -4.99
C PHE A 63 -1.33 14.82 -3.66
N HIS A 64 -1.71 16.10 -3.66
CA HIS A 64 -2.27 16.80 -2.50
C HIS A 64 -3.69 16.36 -2.13
N ARG A 65 -4.46 15.79 -3.05
CA ARG A 65 -5.80 15.23 -2.74
C ARG A 65 -5.72 13.81 -2.20
N VAL A 66 -4.72 13.04 -2.61
CA VAL A 66 -4.49 11.67 -2.12
C VAL A 66 -3.93 11.75 -0.70
N TYR A 67 -2.94 12.61 -0.47
CA TYR A 67 -2.32 12.77 0.85
C TYR A 67 -3.28 13.31 1.92
N ALA A 68 -4.20 14.20 1.56
CA ALA A 68 -5.19 14.74 2.51
C ALA A 68 -6.29 13.75 2.93
N ALA A 69 -6.46 12.62 2.21
CA ALA A 69 -7.44 11.59 2.54
C ALA A 69 -6.84 10.41 3.32
N TYR A 70 -5.51 10.25 3.28
CA TYR A 70 -4.76 9.22 4.01
C TYR A 70 -4.13 9.73 5.32
N GLY A 71 -4.15 11.06 5.54
CA GLY A 71 -3.69 11.70 6.78
C GLY A 71 -4.69 11.57 7.93
#